data_AF-A0A8H6ZVI6-F1
#
_entry.id   AF-A0A8H6ZVI6-F1
#
_cell.length_a   1.000
_cell.length_b   1.000
_cell.length_c   1.000
_cell.angle_alpha   90.00
_cell.angle_beta   90.00
_cell.angle_gamma   90.00
#
_symmetry.space_group_name_H-M   'P 1'
#
loop_
_entity.id
_entity.type
_entity.pdbx_description
1 polymer ?
#
loop_
_entity_poly.entity_id
_entity_poly.type
_entity_poly.pdbx_seq_one_letter_code
_entity_poly.pdbx_strand_id
1 'polypeptide(L)'
;MPRHKVVVINFESLLTSIRLHMPESLLKATEAEVPRLDDVLQDLNGFVGTQTESGARVFINQWLIAVKRILRNEFAAFVWTELCLSSASAQPVHIEEDNQTTFLTGVIDYGLASMRITMVEEEETVMQQRISIMNELQTKRIVGVFGQHRVTFVIIEAKNDRERLETHIPQVALQCVALEEEWTEGGSKIVAFCLANSKRWMFGVVDRVSGRIFHTKEQNVTQDLLQILLGLVFWASNSSQDILITILLAIKACVQ
;
A
#
# COMPACT_ATOMS: atom_id res chain seq x y z
N MET A 1 4.66 -10.12 -25.97
CA MET A 1 5.08 -9.43 -24.73
C MET A 1 6.23 -10.16 -24.02
N PRO A 2 7.15 -9.44 -23.35
CA PRO A 2 7.99 -10.06 -22.32
C PRO A 2 7.07 -10.61 -21.22
N ARG A 3 7.19 -11.90 -20.91
CA ARG A 3 6.42 -12.51 -19.82
C ARG A 3 6.65 -11.70 -18.55
N HIS A 4 5.59 -11.10 -17.98
CA HIS A 4 5.65 -10.51 -16.65
C HIS A 4 6.25 -11.56 -15.71
N LYS A 5 7.40 -11.23 -15.11
CA LYS A 5 8.06 -12.14 -14.17
C LYS A 5 7.46 -11.88 -12.80
N VAL A 6 6.64 -12.82 -12.36
CA VAL A 6 6.16 -12.90 -10.99
C VAL A 6 7.25 -13.56 -10.15
N VAL A 7 7.67 -12.90 -9.08
CA VAL A 7 8.75 -13.34 -8.20
C VAL A 7 8.24 -13.41 -6.77
N VAL A 8 8.35 -14.58 -6.16
CA VAL A 8 7.97 -14.79 -4.76
C VAL A 8 9.15 -14.42 -3.86
N ILE A 9 8.90 -13.56 -2.87
CA ILE A 9 9.85 -13.10 -1.86
C ILE A 9 9.62 -13.86 -0.55
N ASN A 10 10.71 -14.12 0.18
CA ASN A 10 10.64 -14.61 1.55
C ASN A 10 10.15 -13.50 2.51
N PHE A 11 9.13 -13.81 3.31
CA PHE A 11 8.53 -12.88 4.27
C PHE A 11 9.49 -12.44 5.39
N GLU A 12 10.25 -13.38 5.96
CA GLU A 12 11.23 -13.07 7.03
C GLU A 12 12.34 -12.16 6.52
N SER A 13 12.79 -12.36 5.27
CA SER A 13 13.78 -11.50 4.63
C SER A 13 13.24 -10.09 4.41
N LEU A 14 11.97 -9.96 4.01
CA LEU A 14 11.30 -8.67 3.90
C LEU A 14 11.23 -7.98 5.27
N LEU A 15 10.72 -8.67 6.30
CA LEU A 15 10.59 -8.14 7.66
C LEU A 15 11.93 -7.72 8.27
N THR A 16 12.98 -8.54 8.09
CA THR A 16 14.34 -8.21 8.53
C THR A 16 14.84 -6.93 7.86
N SER A 17 14.62 -6.81 6.55
CA SER A 17 14.99 -5.60 5.81
C SER A 17 14.24 -4.36 6.35
N ILE A 18 12.94 -4.50 6.65
CA ILE A 18 12.13 -3.44 7.27
C ILE A 18 12.75 -2.98 8.58
N ARG A 19 13.01 -3.91 9.50
CA ARG A 19 13.57 -3.60 10.81
C ARG A 19 14.92 -2.90 10.74
N LEU A 20 15.76 -3.27 9.78
CA LEU A 20 17.09 -2.68 9.61
C LEU A 20 17.05 -1.22 9.12
N HIS A 21 15.99 -0.82 8.40
CA HIS A 21 15.93 0.49 7.73
C HIS A 21 14.84 1.41 8.29
N MET A 22 13.94 0.88 9.12
CA MET A 22 12.91 1.67 9.78
C MET A 22 13.51 2.46 10.95
N PRO A 23 13.11 3.73 11.15
CA PRO A 23 13.49 4.50 12.33
C PRO A 23 13.13 3.78 13.61
N GLU A 24 14.03 3.83 14.60
CA GLU A 24 13.82 3.22 15.91
C GLU A 24 12.55 3.77 16.60
N SER A 25 12.19 5.03 16.34
CA SER A 25 10.96 5.65 16.84
C SER A 25 9.70 4.92 16.34
N LEU A 26 9.64 4.57 15.05
CA LEU A 26 8.51 3.85 14.46
C LEU A 26 8.46 2.39 14.93
N LEU A 27 9.61 1.74 15.12
CA LEU A 27 9.67 0.39 15.68
C LEU A 27 9.10 0.36 17.11
N LYS A 28 9.55 1.28 17.98
CA LYS A 28 9.03 1.40 19.35
C LYS A 28 7.54 1.74 19.39
N ALA A 29 7.09 2.64 18.50
CA ALA A 29 5.67 2.98 18.39
C ALA A 29 4.82 1.77 17.97
N THR A 30 5.38 0.89 17.12
CA THR A 30 4.73 -0.36 16.71
C THR A 30 4.59 -1.31 17.89
N GLU A 31 5.67 -1.56 18.62
CA GLU A 31 5.68 -2.42 19.81
C GLU A 31 4.67 -1.96 20.87
N ALA A 32 4.50 -0.65 21.05
CA ALA A 32 3.53 -0.07 21.98
C ALA A 32 2.07 -0.20 21.49
N GLU A 33 1.83 -0.22 20.18
CA GLU A 33 0.48 -0.27 19.60
C GLU A 33 -0.04 -1.70 19.44
N VAL A 34 0.85 -2.69 19.25
CA VAL A 34 0.48 -4.10 19.04
C VAL A 34 -0.47 -4.65 20.12
N PRO A 35 -0.23 -4.50 21.43
CA PRO A 35 -1.14 -5.04 22.44
C PRO A 35 -2.56 -4.48 22.34
N ARG A 36 -2.67 -3.16 22.09
CA ARG A 36 -3.96 -2.49 21.93
C ARG A 36 -4.70 -2.99 20.70
N LEU A 37 -3.98 -3.25 19.62
CA LEU A 37 -4.56 -3.78 18.40
C LEU A 37 -5.01 -5.23 18.59
N ASP A 38 -4.20 -6.04 19.27
CA ASP A 38 -4.55 -7.43 19.60
C ASP A 38 -5.84 -7.50 20.41
N ASP A 39 -6.02 -6.65 21.43
CA ASP A 39 -7.27 -6.58 22.21
C ASP A 39 -8.49 -6.28 21.32
N VAL A 40 -8.39 -5.27 20.45
CA VAL A 40 -9.49 -4.88 19.55
C VAL A 40 -9.82 -6.00 18.55
N LEU A 41 -8.81 -6.66 18.00
CA LEU A 41 -9.01 -7.75 17.04
C LEU A 41 -9.62 -8.99 17.71
N GLN A 42 -9.24 -9.27 18.95
CA GLN A 42 -9.86 -10.34 19.75
C GLN A 42 -11.34 -10.07 20.00
N ASP A 43 -11.69 -8.85 20.37
CA ASP A 43 -13.10 -8.45 20.55
C ASP A 43 -13.88 -8.64 19.25
N LEU A 44 -13.36 -8.15 18.12
CA LEU A 44 -14.04 -8.24 16.82
C LEU A 44 -14.29 -9.67 16.35
N ASN A 45 -13.40 -10.62 16.68
CA ASN A 45 -13.58 -12.03 16.34
C ASN A 45 -14.86 -12.64 16.94
N GLY A 46 -15.38 -12.08 18.03
CA GLY A 46 -16.65 -12.53 18.65
C GLY A 46 -17.90 -11.96 17.98
N PHE A 47 -17.79 -10.88 17.19
CA PHE A 47 -18.96 -10.12 16.71
C PHE A 47 -19.07 -10.01 15.19
N VAL A 48 -17.96 -10.16 14.46
CA VAL A 48 -17.91 -9.91 13.02
C VAL A 48 -17.75 -11.20 12.23
N GLY A 49 -18.66 -11.45 11.31
CA GLY A 49 -18.56 -12.56 10.37
C GLY A 49 -17.43 -12.32 9.35
N THR A 50 -16.31 -13.04 9.50
CA THR A 50 -15.12 -12.91 8.62
C THR A 50 -15.25 -13.58 7.26
N GLN A 51 -16.35 -14.28 7.00
CA GLN A 51 -16.58 -15.03 5.76
C GLN A 51 -17.03 -14.17 4.58
N THR A 52 -17.17 -12.85 4.78
CA THR A 52 -17.51 -11.90 3.73
C THR A 52 -16.39 -10.88 3.62
N GLU A 53 -16.28 -10.27 2.45
CA GLU A 53 -15.31 -9.20 2.22
C GLU A 53 -15.57 -8.01 3.16
N SER A 54 -16.84 -7.62 3.36
CA SER A 54 -17.22 -6.57 4.31
C SER A 54 -16.74 -6.89 5.74
N GLY A 55 -16.80 -8.16 6.16
CA GLY A 55 -16.25 -8.60 7.44
C GLY A 55 -14.73 -8.45 7.49
N ALA A 56 -14.01 -8.90 6.46
CA ALA A 56 -12.56 -8.73 6.36
C ALA A 56 -12.13 -7.26 6.39
N ARG A 57 -12.89 -6.37 5.73
CA ARG A 57 -12.68 -4.92 5.74
C ARG A 57 -12.73 -4.33 7.15
N VAL A 58 -13.56 -4.86 8.07
CA VAL A 58 -13.58 -4.40 9.47
C VAL A 58 -12.25 -4.65 10.18
N PHE A 59 -11.61 -5.80 9.92
CA PHE A 59 -10.29 -6.13 10.49
C PHE A 59 -9.20 -5.26 9.85
N ILE A 60 -9.19 -5.14 8.52
CA ILE A 60 -8.25 -4.29 7.78
C ILE A 60 -8.32 -2.84 8.28
N ASN A 61 -9.52 -2.31 8.52
CA ASN A 61 -9.69 -0.96 9.06
C ASN A 61 -8.94 -0.73 10.38
N GLN A 62 -8.87 -1.73 11.28
CA GLN A 62 -8.14 -1.59 12.54
C GLN A 62 -6.64 -1.43 12.31
N TRP A 63 -6.08 -2.22 11.38
CA TRP A 63 -4.67 -2.08 10.99
C TRP A 63 -4.38 -0.70 10.39
N LEU A 64 -5.26 -0.18 9.52
CA LEU A 64 -5.08 1.15 8.92
C LEU A 64 -5.21 2.28 9.96
N ILE A 65 -6.10 2.12 10.94
CA ILE A 65 -6.22 3.06 12.07
C ILE A 65 -4.94 3.06 12.91
N ALA A 66 -4.37 1.87 13.19
CA ALA A 66 -3.11 1.74 13.93
C ALA A 66 -1.94 2.39 13.18
N VAL A 67 -1.80 2.10 11.88
CA VAL A 67 -0.80 2.74 11.00
C VAL A 67 -0.92 4.26 11.06
N LYS A 68 -2.13 4.80 10.85
CA LYS A 68 -2.36 6.26 10.89
C LYS A 68 -2.00 6.87 12.24
N ARG A 69 -2.25 6.17 13.34
CA ARG A 69 -1.93 6.65 14.69
C ARG A 69 -0.42 6.73 14.91
N ILE A 70 0.31 5.69 14.51
CA ILE A 70 1.77 5.64 14.62
C ILE A 70 2.42 6.74 13.78
N LEU A 71 1.93 6.94 12.57
CA LEU A 71 2.50 7.91 11.63
C LEU A 71 2.24 9.38 11.99
N ARG A 72 1.26 9.68 12.84
CA ARG A 72 0.71 11.04 13.05
C ARG A 72 1.75 12.15 13.29
N ASN A 73 2.87 11.81 13.93
CA ASN A 73 3.90 12.76 14.36
C ASN A 73 5.03 12.95 13.35
N GLU A 74 5.25 11.98 12.46
CA GLU A 74 6.38 11.99 11.52
C GLU A 74 5.92 12.12 10.06
N PHE A 75 4.67 11.73 9.77
CA PHE A 75 4.09 11.69 8.44
C PHE A 75 2.66 12.24 8.42
N ALA A 76 2.28 12.88 7.33
CA ALA A 76 0.87 13.07 7.02
C ALA A 76 0.39 11.81 6.28
N ALA A 77 -0.44 11.01 6.94
CA ALA A 77 -0.98 9.77 6.41
C ALA A 77 -2.47 9.90 6.09
N PHE A 78 -2.85 9.39 4.92
CA PHE A 78 -4.19 9.47 4.36
C PHE A 78 -4.66 8.07 3.98
N VAL A 79 -5.90 7.76 4.34
CA VAL A 79 -6.55 6.48 4.01
C VAL A 79 -7.83 6.82 3.27
N TRP A 80 -7.96 6.27 2.05
CA TRP A 80 -9.21 6.29 1.29
C TRP A 80 -9.83 4.91 1.34
N THR A 81 -11.14 4.87 1.54
CA THR A 81 -11.96 3.69 1.30
C THR A 81 -12.62 3.82 -0.06
N GLU A 82 -12.68 2.74 -0.83
CA GLU A 82 -13.32 2.72 -2.15
C GLU A 82 -12.69 3.75 -3.11
N LEU A 83 -11.38 3.67 -3.26
CA LEU A 83 -10.62 4.51 -4.17
C LEU A 83 -11.01 4.20 -5.63
N CYS A 84 -11.73 5.13 -6.25
CA CYS A 84 -12.12 5.02 -7.65
C CYS A 84 -10.91 5.26 -8.56
N LEU A 85 -10.58 4.28 -9.41
CA LEU A 85 -9.51 4.41 -10.41
C LEU A 85 -9.91 5.35 -11.55
N SER A 86 -11.16 5.26 -12.01
CA SER A 86 -11.73 6.17 -12.99
C SER A 86 -13.24 6.28 -12.81
N SER A 87 -13.78 7.50 -12.88
CA SER A 87 -15.23 7.67 -12.93
C SER A 87 -15.72 7.34 -14.34
N ALA A 88 -16.85 6.62 -14.47
CA ALA A 88 -17.43 6.28 -15.77
C ALA A 88 -17.73 7.50 -16.67
N SER A 89 -17.81 8.70 -16.08
CA SER A 89 -18.01 9.98 -16.76
C SER A 89 -16.72 10.65 -17.26
N ALA A 90 -15.55 10.23 -16.78
CA ALA A 90 -14.26 10.79 -17.16
C ALA A 90 -13.41 9.66 -17.74
N GLN A 91 -13.29 9.61 -19.08
CA GLN A 91 -12.44 8.70 -19.86
C GLN A 91 -11.79 7.56 -19.03
N PRO A 92 -12.39 6.37 -18.99
CA PRO A 92 -11.90 5.27 -18.17
C PRO A 92 -10.45 4.94 -18.54
N VAL A 93 -9.65 4.62 -17.51
CA VAL A 93 -8.31 4.07 -17.74
C VAL A 93 -8.49 2.82 -18.59
N HIS A 94 -7.74 2.71 -19.68
CA HIS A 94 -7.85 1.58 -20.59
C HIS A 94 -6.48 1.05 -20.97
N ILE A 95 -6.41 -0.27 -21.14
CA ILE A 95 -5.24 -0.96 -21.65
C ILE A 95 -5.60 -1.44 -23.05
N GLU A 96 -4.83 -1.00 -24.05
CA GLU A 96 -4.94 -1.48 -25.43
C GLU A 96 -3.90 -2.57 -25.68
N GLU A 97 -4.35 -3.79 -26.01
CA GLU A 97 -3.49 -4.91 -26.39
C GLU A 97 -4.18 -5.74 -27.48
N ASP A 98 -3.45 -6.10 -28.55
CA ASP A 98 -3.94 -6.99 -29.62
C ASP A 98 -5.34 -6.63 -30.19
N ASN A 99 -5.59 -5.33 -30.42
CA ASN A 99 -6.88 -4.77 -30.86
C ASN A 99 -8.04 -4.97 -29.87
N GLN A 100 -7.75 -5.26 -28.60
CA GLN A 100 -8.72 -5.26 -27.51
C GLN A 100 -8.43 -4.09 -26.57
N THR A 101 -9.51 -3.39 -26.18
CA THR A 101 -9.46 -2.33 -25.17
C THR A 101 -10.08 -2.87 -23.89
N THR A 102 -9.29 -3.00 -22.84
CA THR A 102 -9.78 -3.36 -21.50
C THR A 102 -9.97 -2.09 -20.69
N PHE A 103 -11.21 -1.79 -20.30
CA PHE A 103 -11.52 -0.64 -19.44
C PHE A 103 -11.42 -1.01 -17.97
N LEU A 104 -10.63 -0.23 -17.23
CA LEU A 104 -10.46 -0.34 -15.79
C LEU A 104 -11.37 0.65 -15.08
N THR A 105 -12.64 0.27 -14.94
CA THR A 105 -13.67 1.02 -14.20
C THR A 105 -13.75 0.59 -12.73
N GLY A 106 -12.67 0.04 -12.21
CA GLY A 106 -12.63 -0.62 -10.91
C GLY A 106 -12.52 0.36 -9.74
N VAL A 107 -13.00 -0.10 -8.59
CA VAL A 107 -12.71 0.49 -7.29
C VAL A 107 -11.58 -0.31 -6.66
N ILE A 108 -10.65 0.37 -6.01
CA ILE A 108 -9.68 -0.21 -5.10
C ILE A 108 -10.25 -0.09 -3.69
N ASP A 109 -10.19 -1.16 -2.89
CA ASP A 109 -10.82 -1.13 -1.57
C ASP A 109 -10.21 -0.08 -0.64
N TYR A 110 -8.88 0.03 -0.65
CA TYR A 110 -8.18 1.08 0.07
C TYR A 110 -6.97 1.64 -0.67
N GLY A 111 -6.84 2.96 -0.59
CA GLY A 111 -5.60 3.67 -0.87
C GLY A 111 -4.99 4.16 0.43
N LEU A 112 -3.70 3.91 0.64
CA LEU A 112 -2.94 4.45 1.76
C LEU A 112 -1.79 5.30 1.21
N ALA A 113 -1.79 6.57 1.56
CA ALA A 113 -0.71 7.47 1.17
C ALA A 113 -0.05 8.14 2.36
N SER A 114 1.24 8.46 2.20
CA SER A 114 1.97 9.24 3.19
C SER A 114 2.96 10.21 2.57
N MET A 115 3.17 11.33 3.25
CA MET A 115 4.33 12.21 3.04
C MET A 115 5.04 12.42 4.38
N ARG A 116 6.37 12.51 4.34
CA ARG A 116 7.18 12.85 5.51
C ARG A 116 6.99 14.33 5.85
N ILE A 117 6.79 14.64 7.11
CA ILE A 117 6.73 16.02 7.62
C ILE A 117 8.16 16.43 7.95
N THR A 118 8.68 17.48 7.33
CA THR A 118 10.03 17.96 7.67
C THR A 118 9.96 18.96 8.82
N MET A 119 10.79 18.77 9.86
CA MET A 119 10.78 19.62 11.07
C MET A 119 11.17 21.08 10.85
N VAL A 120 11.55 21.45 9.61
CA VAL A 120 11.85 22.84 9.22
C VAL A 120 10.58 23.58 8.81
N GLU A 121 9.47 22.87 8.59
CA GLU A 121 8.18 23.47 8.24
C GLU A 121 7.41 23.80 9.52
N GLU A 122 7.02 25.08 9.68
CA GLU A 122 6.17 25.51 10.79
C GLU A 122 4.86 24.68 10.81
N GLU A 123 4.32 24.37 12.00
CA GLU A 123 3.13 23.53 12.17
C GLU A 123 1.93 24.00 11.32
N GLU A 124 1.82 25.32 11.12
CA GLU A 124 0.83 25.95 10.26
C GLU A 124 1.03 25.63 8.77
N THR A 125 2.28 25.54 8.31
CA THR A 125 2.63 25.15 6.93
C THR A 125 2.25 23.69 6.66
N VAL A 126 2.52 22.80 7.61
CA VAL A 126 2.15 21.36 7.51
C VAL A 126 0.63 21.21 7.48
N MET A 127 -0.10 21.99 8.28
CA MET A 127 -1.56 21.99 8.28
C MET A 127 -2.12 22.53 6.97
N GLN A 128 -1.56 23.60 6.42
CA GLN A 128 -1.94 24.13 5.11
C GLN A 128 -1.64 23.16 3.96
N GLN A 129 -0.49 22.48 3.97
CA GLN A 129 -0.18 21.42 3.00
C GLN A 129 -1.19 20.26 3.09
N ARG A 130 -1.55 19.82 4.31
CA ARG A 130 -2.59 18.80 4.52
C ARG A 130 -3.94 19.25 3.94
N ILE A 131 -4.35 20.49 4.20
CA ILE A 131 -5.61 21.05 3.68
C ILE A 131 -5.55 21.16 2.16
N SER A 132 -4.45 21.64 1.59
CA SER A 132 -4.26 21.76 0.13
C SER A 132 -4.37 20.40 -0.53
N ILE A 133 -3.66 19.40 -0.02
CA ILE A 133 -3.69 18.04 -0.57
C ILE A 133 -5.09 17.45 -0.45
N MET A 134 -5.77 17.61 0.69
CA MET A 134 -7.16 17.16 0.84
C MET A 134 -8.12 17.85 -0.14
N ASN A 135 -7.99 19.16 -0.34
CA ASN A 135 -8.81 19.92 -1.28
C ASN A 135 -8.52 19.53 -2.73
N GLU A 136 -7.25 19.30 -3.06
CA GLU A 136 -6.84 18.83 -4.39
C GLU A 136 -7.33 17.41 -4.67
N LEU A 137 -7.30 16.52 -3.68
CA LEU A 137 -7.85 15.17 -3.79
C LEU A 137 -9.38 15.15 -3.96
N GLN A 138 -10.08 16.18 -3.46
CA GLN A 138 -11.52 16.34 -3.67
C GLN A 138 -11.86 16.91 -5.05
N THR A 139 -10.92 17.59 -5.71
CA THR A 139 -11.18 18.37 -6.93
C THR A 139 -10.48 17.83 -8.18
N LYS A 140 -9.39 17.07 -8.03
CA LYS A 140 -8.62 16.45 -9.11
C LYS A 140 -8.68 14.92 -9.02
N ARG A 141 -8.38 14.23 -10.13
CA ARG A 141 -8.07 12.79 -10.08
C ARG A 141 -6.95 12.60 -9.06
N ILE A 142 -7.14 11.66 -8.13
CA ILE A 142 -6.23 11.36 -7.01
C ILE A 142 -4.77 11.16 -7.48
N VAL A 143 -4.62 10.70 -8.71
CA VAL A 143 -3.36 10.46 -9.42
C VAL A 143 -2.52 11.74 -9.61
N GLY A 144 -3.14 12.89 -9.94
CA GLY A 144 -2.41 14.14 -10.24
C GLY A 144 -1.84 14.86 -9.03
N VAL A 145 -2.44 14.66 -7.84
CA VAL A 145 -1.99 15.30 -6.59
C VAL A 145 -0.70 14.65 -6.07
N PHE A 146 -0.59 13.33 -6.18
CA PHE A 146 0.54 12.59 -5.60
C PHE A 146 1.84 12.73 -6.39
N GLY A 147 1.75 12.92 -7.71
CA GLY A 147 2.91 13.18 -8.57
C GLY A 147 3.68 14.46 -8.21
N GLN A 148 3.06 15.42 -7.52
CA GLN A 148 3.69 16.70 -7.17
C GLN A 148 4.34 16.71 -5.77
N HIS A 149 3.88 15.84 -4.86
CA HIS A 149 4.23 15.93 -3.44
C HIS A 149 5.18 14.81 -2.93
N ARG A 150 5.82 14.04 -3.84
CA ARG A 150 6.67 12.88 -3.48
C ARG A 150 5.95 11.93 -2.52
N VAL A 151 4.69 11.68 -2.79
CA VAL A 151 3.80 10.91 -1.93
C VAL A 151 3.98 9.42 -2.19
N THR A 152 4.08 8.66 -1.10
CA THR A 152 4.00 7.21 -1.11
C THR A 152 2.58 6.77 -1.38
N PHE A 153 2.41 5.70 -2.16
CA PHE A 153 1.10 5.09 -2.33
C PHE A 153 1.16 3.57 -2.18
N VAL A 154 0.28 3.05 -1.33
CA VAL A 154 0.05 1.61 -1.14
C VAL A 154 -1.41 1.33 -1.48
N ILE A 155 -1.62 0.37 -2.38
CA ILE A 155 -2.95 -0.19 -2.65
C ILE A 155 -3.22 -1.31 -1.65
N ILE A 156 -4.42 -1.39 -1.09
CA ILE A 156 -4.82 -2.55 -0.29
C ILE A 156 -6.17 -3.02 -0.80
N GLU A 157 -6.21 -4.29 -1.19
CA GLU A 157 -7.40 -4.93 -1.73
C GLU A 157 -7.85 -6.02 -0.75
N ALA A 158 -9.09 -5.90 -0.28
CA ALA A 158 -9.73 -6.83 0.63
C ALA A 158 -10.35 -7.98 -0.16
N LYS A 159 -10.26 -9.19 0.39
CA LYS A 159 -10.85 -10.40 -0.19
C LYS A 159 -11.62 -11.18 0.85
N ASN A 160 -12.43 -12.10 0.36
CA ASN A 160 -13.10 -13.06 1.21
C ASN A 160 -12.06 -14.02 1.83
N ASP A 161 -12.27 -14.39 3.09
CA ASP A 161 -11.49 -15.41 3.79
C ASP A 161 -11.42 -16.77 3.05
N ARG A 162 -12.41 -17.08 2.20
CA ARG A 162 -12.48 -18.33 1.42
C ARG A 162 -11.66 -18.30 0.14
N GLU A 163 -11.21 -17.11 -0.30
CA GLU A 163 -10.44 -16.94 -1.51
C GLU A 163 -8.94 -17.15 -1.23
N ARG A 164 -8.20 -17.54 -2.28
CA ARG A 164 -6.74 -17.56 -2.24
C ARG A 164 -6.25 -16.21 -2.72
N LEU A 165 -5.47 -15.50 -1.92
CA LEU A 165 -4.99 -14.16 -2.27
C LEU A 165 -4.15 -14.20 -3.55
N GLU A 166 -3.38 -15.28 -3.76
CA GLU A 166 -2.56 -15.48 -4.97
C GLU A 166 -3.36 -15.34 -6.28
N THR A 167 -4.64 -15.74 -6.31
CA THR A 167 -5.45 -15.64 -7.53
C THR A 167 -5.85 -14.21 -7.89
N HIS A 168 -5.63 -13.24 -6.99
CA HIS A 168 -5.94 -11.83 -7.20
C HIS A 168 -4.71 -10.97 -7.49
N ILE A 169 -3.51 -11.57 -7.58
CA ILE A 169 -2.29 -10.86 -7.99
C ILE A 169 -2.47 -10.15 -9.35
N PRO A 170 -3.06 -10.77 -10.39
CA PRO A 170 -3.28 -10.08 -11.66
C PRO A 170 -4.18 -8.85 -11.51
N GLN A 171 -5.24 -8.94 -10.70
CA GLN A 171 -6.16 -7.82 -10.46
C GLN A 171 -5.42 -6.63 -9.83
N VAL A 172 -4.72 -6.85 -8.72
CA VAL A 172 -4.03 -5.76 -8.02
C VAL A 172 -2.86 -5.20 -8.83
N ALA A 173 -2.19 -6.02 -9.63
CA ALA A 173 -1.14 -5.56 -10.53
C ALA A 173 -1.69 -4.61 -11.61
N LEU A 174 -2.86 -4.94 -12.20
CA LEU A 174 -3.54 -4.04 -13.14
C LEU A 174 -3.98 -2.74 -12.47
N GLN A 175 -4.49 -2.80 -11.23
CA GLN A 175 -4.82 -1.60 -10.45
C GLN A 175 -3.58 -0.73 -10.20
N CYS A 176 -2.42 -1.32 -9.88
CA CYS A 176 -1.16 -0.59 -9.72
C CYS A 176 -0.67 0.07 -11.02
N VAL A 177 -0.82 -0.60 -12.16
CA VAL A 177 -0.48 -0.04 -13.47
C VAL A 177 -1.46 1.07 -13.85
N ALA A 178 -2.74 0.95 -13.53
CA ALA A 178 -3.76 1.96 -13.84
C ALA A 178 -3.51 3.34 -13.21
N LEU A 179 -2.72 3.41 -12.13
CA LEU A 179 -2.35 4.67 -11.46
C LEU A 179 -1.32 5.52 -12.26
N GLU A 180 -1.02 5.18 -13.52
CA GLU A 180 0.12 5.69 -14.29
C GLU A 180 -0.06 7.06 -14.94
N GLU A 181 -1.27 7.48 -15.36
CA GLU A 181 -1.39 8.58 -16.34
C GLU A 181 -0.90 9.98 -15.88
N GLU A 182 -0.72 10.26 -14.57
CA GLU A 182 -0.33 11.61 -14.12
C GLU A 182 0.84 11.65 -13.10
N TRP A 183 1.55 10.54 -12.87
CA TRP A 183 2.74 10.56 -12.00
C TRP A 183 3.95 11.04 -12.80
N THR A 184 4.29 12.31 -12.60
CA THR A 184 5.35 13.08 -13.29
C THR A 184 6.71 12.38 -13.38
N GLU A 185 7.57 12.85 -14.31
CA GLU A 185 8.94 12.38 -14.64
C GLU A 185 9.94 12.22 -13.47
N GLY A 186 9.53 12.42 -12.21
CA GLY A 186 10.35 12.23 -11.01
C GLY A 186 9.76 11.31 -9.93
N GLY A 187 8.58 10.71 -10.16
CA GLY A 187 7.91 9.83 -9.19
C GLY A 187 8.49 8.41 -9.10
N SER A 188 8.28 7.73 -7.97
CA SER A 188 8.61 6.31 -7.85
C SER A 188 7.81 5.49 -8.88
N LYS A 189 8.52 4.74 -9.72
CA LYS A 189 7.92 3.82 -10.70
C LYS A 189 7.41 2.53 -10.06
N ILE A 190 7.58 2.37 -8.75
CA ILE A 190 7.14 1.23 -7.98
C ILE A 190 5.92 1.59 -7.14
N VAL A 191 4.90 0.74 -7.21
CA VAL A 191 3.69 0.84 -6.41
C VAL A 191 3.62 -0.37 -5.50
N ALA A 192 3.51 -0.13 -4.19
CA ALA A 192 3.30 -1.19 -3.22
C ALA A 192 1.83 -1.59 -3.19
N PHE A 193 1.59 -2.87 -2.93
CA PHE A 193 0.25 -3.38 -2.73
C PHE A 193 0.18 -4.39 -1.59
N CYS A 194 -1.02 -4.53 -1.03
CA CYS A 194 -1.39 -5.60 -0.14
C CYS A 194 -2.66 -6.27 -0.67
N LEU A 195 -2.68 -7.60 -0.61
CA LEU A 195 -3.89 -8.39 -0.72
C LEU A 195 -4.18 -8.93 0.68
N ALA A 196 -5.39 -8.73 1.18
CA ALA A 196 -5.71 -9.02 2.56
C ALA A 196 -7.10 -9.62 2.72
N ASN A 197 -7.25 -10.52 3.67
CA ASN A 197 -8.53 -10.83 4.28
C ASN A 197 -8.40 -10.70 5.80
N SER A 198 -9.37 -11.21 6.57
CA SER A 198 -9.32 -11.06 8.04
C SER A 198 -8.19 -11.87 8.70
N LYS A 199 -7.68 -12.90 8.02
CA LYS A 199 -6.74 -13.89 8.58
C LYS A 199 -5.39 -13.93 7.89
N ARG A 200 -5.33 -13.55 6.61
CA ARG A 200 -4.18 -13.72 5.75
C ARG A 200 -3.89 -12.45 4.99
N TRP A 201 -2.60 -12.20 4.82
CA TRP A 201 -2.08 -11.05 4.09
C TRP A 201 -0.99 -11.49 3.12
N MET A 202 -0.89 -10.76 2.03
CA MET A 202 0.18 -10.85 1.06
C MET A 202 0.63 -9.44 0.73
N PHE A 203 1.94 -9.24 0.73
CA PHE A 203 2.56 -7.96 0.47
C PHE A 203 3.32 -8.04 -0.83
N GLY A 204 3.32 -6.96 -1.60
CA GLY A 204 4.07 -6.94 -2.84
C GLY A 204 4.32 -5.54 -3.37
N VAL A 205 5.09 -5.52 -4.45
CA VAL A 205 5.41 -4.32 -5.20
C VAL A 205 5.34 -4.63 -6.69
N VAL A 206 4.83 -3.66 -7.46
CA VAL A 206 4.85 -3.70 -8.92
C VAL A 206 5.89 -2.71 -9.40
N ASP A 207 6.93 -3.21 -10.08
CA ASP A 207 7.85 -2.37 -10.84
C ASP A 207 7.27 -2.16 -12.23
N ARG A 208 6.73 -0.96 -12.45
CA ARG A 208 6.07 -0.57 -13.69
C ARG A 208 7.04 -0.44 -14.86
N VAL A 209 8.32 -0.16 -14.63
CA VAL A 209 9.32 -0.07 -15.72
C VAL A 209 9.65 -1.44 -16.27
N SER A 210 9.96 -2.38 -15.37
CA SER A 210 10.33 -3.73 -15.80
C SER A 210 9.13 -4.64 -16.01
N GLY A 211 7.92 -4.18 -15.64
CA GLY A 211 6.70 -4.98 -15.63
C GLY A 211 6.80 -6.18 -14.68
N ARG A 212 7.63 -6.11 -13.64
CA ARG A 212 7.83 -7.22 -12.70
C ARG A 212 6.97 -7.04 -11.47
N ILE A 213 6.46 -8.17 -10.97
CA ILE A 213 5.65 -8.23 -9.77
C ILE A 213 6.42 -9.04 -8.76
N PHE A 214 6.67 -8.46 -7.59
CA PHE A 214 7.32 -9.14 -6.48
C PHE A 214 6.32 -9.22 -5.33
N HIS A 215 6.15 -10.40 -4.74
CA HIS A 215 5.19 -10.56 -3.64
C HIS A 215 5.62 -11.63 -2.65
N THR A 216 5.17 -11.54 -1.40
CA THR A 216 5.34 -12.61 -0.42
C THR A 216 4.39 -13.77 -0.70
N LYS A 217 4.63 -14.93 -0.09
CA LYS A 217 3.56 -15.91 0.09
C LYS A 217 2.50 -15.35 1.03
N GLU A 218 1.29 -15.93 0.99
CA GLU A 218 0.26 -15.66 2.00
C GLU A 218 0.81 -15.92 3.40
N GLN A 219 0.64 -14.95 4.29
CA GLN A 219 1.00 -15.05 5.70
C GLN A 219 -0.24 -14.91 6.56
N ASN A 220 -0.27 -15.63 7.67
CA ASN A 220 -1.29 -15.37 8.68
C ASN A 220 -1.07 -14.00 9.33
N VAL A 221 -2.14 -13.41 9.85
CA VAL A 221 -2.06 -12.20 10.67
C VAL A 221 -1.16 -12.49 11.88
N THR A 222 -0.10 -11.70 12.02
CA THR A 222 0.82 -11.70 13.16
C THR A 222 1.04 -10.27 13.65
N GLN A 223 1.69 -10.12 14.80
CA GLN A 223 2.11 -8.82 15.34
C GLN A 223 3.06 -8.06 14.41
N ASP A 224 3.80 -8.78 13.56
CA ASP A 224 4.76 -8.20 12.60
C ASP A 224 4.08 -7.45 11.45
N LEU A 225 2.77 -7.66 11.26
CA LEU A 225 2.00 -7.07 10.16
C LEU A 225 2.04 -5.54 10.19
N LEU A 226 1.95 -4.95 11.39
CA LEU A 226 1.99 -3.50 11.55
C LEU A 226 3.35 -2.93 11.14
N GLN A 227 4.43 -3.64 11.45
CA GLN A 227 5.78 -3.26 11.01
C GLN A 227 5.88 -3.30 9.49
N ILE A 228 5.27 -4.30 8.84
CA ILE A 228 5.32 -4.42 7.39
C ILE A 228 4.53 -3.30 6.71
N LEU A 229 3.31 -3.03 7.16
CA LEU A 229 2.51 -1.93 6.64
C LEU A 229 3.23 -0.59 6.80
N LEU A 230 3.79 -0.33 7.98
CA LEU A 230 4.60 0.88 8.21
C LEU A 230 5.85 0.90 7.35
N GLY A 231 6.50 -0.24 7.13
CA GLY A 231 7.67 -0.36 6.28
C GLY A 231 7.33 0.00 4.84
N LEU A 232 6.25 -0.53 4.28
CA LEU A 232 5.79 -0.20 2.93
C LEU A 232 5.49 1.30 2.77
N VAL A 233 4.88 1.91 3.78
CA VAL A 233 4.55 3.35 3.81
C VAL A 233 5.81 4.22 3.99
N PHE A 234 6.70 3.84 4.90
CA PHE A 234 7.95 4.53 5.18
C PHE A 234 8.94 4.44 4.00
N TRP A 235 9.00 3.30 3.34
CA TRP A 235 9.95 3.06 2.27
C TRP A 235 9.59 3.78 1.00
N ALA A 236 8.33 3.76 0.62
CA ALA A 236 7.92 4.50 -0.56
C ALA A 236 7.87 6.03 -0.32
N SER A 237 8.21 6.54 0.89
CA SER A 237 8.34 7.98 1.19
C SER A 237 9.79 8.44 1.24
N ASN A 238 10.76 7.52 1.24
CA ASN A 238 12.17 7.85 1.10
C ASN A 238 12.59 7.69 -0.37
N SER A 239 13.08 8.77 -0.97
CA SER A 239 13.52 8.85 -2.37
C SER A 239 14.71 7.98 -2.75
N SER A 240 15.20 7.13 -1.85
CA SER A 240 16.36 6.29 -2.08
C SER A 240 15.99 5.15 -3.02
N GLN A 241 16.42 5.29 -4.28
CA GLN A 241 16.66 4.16 -5.19
C GLN A 241 17.36 2.99 -4.47
N ASP A 242 18.15 3.28 -3.42
CA ASP A 242 18.83 2.31 -2.56
C ASP A 242 17.91 1.33 -1.82
N ILE A 243 16.69 1.71 -1.40
CA ILE A 243 15.83 0.79 -0.63
C ILE A 243 15.12 -0.20 -1.56
N LEU A 244 14.80 0.23 -2.77
CA LEU A 244 14.30 -0.65 -3.82
C LEU A 244 15.41 -1.55 -4.34
N ILE A 245 16.63 -1.05 -4.45
CA ILE A 245 17.81 -1.87 -4.59
C ILE A 245 17.94 -2.82 -3.39
N THR A 246 17.69 -2.42 -2.15
CA THR A 246 17.77 -3.30 -0.97
C THR A 246 16.67 -4.37 -0.94
N ILE A 247 15.42 -4.04 -1.29
CA ILE A 247 14.33 -5.01 -1.45
C ILE A 247 14.67 -5.92 -2.64
N LEU A 248 15.09 -5.39 -3.78
CA LEU A 248 15.52 -6.17 -4.95
C LEU A 248 16.81 -6.98 -4.72
N LEU A 249 17.71 -6.55 -3.83
CA LEU A 249 18.95 -7.22 -3.45
C LEU A 249 18.66 -8.31 -2.42
N ALA A 250 17.79 -8.05 -1.44
CA ALA A 250 17.25 -9.07 -0.55
C ALA A 250 16.50 -10.13 -1.36
N ILE A 251 15.69 -9.71 -2.34
CA ILE A 251 15.02 -10.60 -3.30
C ILE A 251 16.03 -11.37 -4.14
N LYS A 252 17.08 -10.73 -4.69
CA LYS A 252 18.14 -11.41 -5.47
C LYS A 252 18.94 -12.41 -4.63
N ALA A 253 19.21 -12.08 -3.36
CA ALA A 253 19.92 -12.96 -2.43
C ALA A 253 19.07 -14.18 -2.01
N CYS A 254 17.74 -14.08 -2.06
CA CYS A 254 16.82 -15.18 -1.75
C CYS A 254 16.45 -16.07 -2.96
N VAL A 255 16.87 -15.72 -4.18
CA VAL A 255 16.52 -16.41 -5.44
C VAL A 255 17.70 -17.21 -6.02
N GLN A 256 18.85 -17.26 -5.33
CA GLN A 256 19.96 -18.18 -5.61
C GLN A 256 19.84 -19.47 -4.79
#